data_AF-A0A2A6CN23-F1
#
_entry.id   AF-A0A2A6CN23-F1
#
_cell.length_a   1.000
_cell.length_b   1.000
_cell.length_c   1.000
_cell.angle_alpha   90.00
_cell.angle_beta   90.00
_cell.angle_gamma   90.00
#
_symmetry.space_group_name_H-M   'P 1'
#
loop_
_entity.id
_entity.type
_entity.pdbx_description
1 polymer ?
#
loop_
_entity_poly.entity_id
_entity_poly.type
_entity_poly.pdbx_seq_one_letter_code
_entity_poly.pdbx_strand_id
1 'polypeptide(L)'
;MLEYFNIAGCFLYSLIILAILRSNDKSFRTPFWIFFISGGVYGIYCVLAFDFDWSWDAQSAIVRRVTSTISALGHTIAKLYVAISRYAVLRSRYLTDNKWELTSIVALLAVQFLVPMLVCLPFAFVQPTGNGKEYGPNYLVDIVRIASAAFYGAYVIAGLVLTVLSMQRMRILMGIARRSKKKQTIRTVRKEAVITVYSSLLFLAHSLKSVQQIIFVVFASRTDLYHDAVALYPFINDVAVFSSPILLLLTSSQLRRLIRSYIRRPVTAPPLALATITNQ
;
A
#
# COMPACT_ATOMS: atom_id res chain seq x y z
N MET A 1 14.34 16.11 -11.46
CA MET A 1 13.07 16.61 -10.86
C MET A 1 12.27 15.46 -10.25
N LEU A 2 12.06 14.36 -10.97
CA LEU A 2 11.33 13.18 -10.49
C LEU A 2 11.94 12.56 -9.22
N GLU A 3 13.26 12.42 -9.13
CA GLU A 3 13.93 11.89 -7.94
C GLU A 3 13.62 12.68 -6.66
N TYR A 4 13.62 14.02 -6.73
CA TYR A 4 13.26 14.87 -5.58
C TYR A 4 11.82 14.65 -5.14
N PHE A 5 10.90 14.45 -6.09
CA PHE A 5 9.52 14.10 -5.78
C PHE A 5 9.43 12.75 -5.06
N ASN A 6 10.20 11.76 -5.50
CA ASN A 6 10.23 10.41 -4.92
C ASN A 6 10.82 10.41 -3.51
N ILE A 7 11.91 11.16 -3.29
CA ILE A 7 12.50 11.36 -1.97
C ILE A 7 11.48 12.05 -1.04
N ALA A 8 10.85 13.13 -1.49
CA ALA A 8 9.86 13.86 -0.70
C ALA A 8 8.64 12.99 -0.37
N GLY A 9 8.17 12.19 -1.33
CA GLY A 9 7.09 11.23 -1.15
C GLY A 9 7.44 10.13 -0.14
N CYS A 10 8.62 9.52 -0.26
CA CYS A 10 9.10 8.50 0.67
C CYS A 10 9.29 9.06 2.08
N PHE A 11 9.85 10.27 2.20
CA PHE A 11 10.01 10.96 3.47
C PHE A 11 8.65 11.23 4.12
N LEU A 12 7.69 11.78 3.37
CA LEU A 12 6.35 12.07 3.87
C LEU A 12 5.64 10.80 4.34
N TYR A 13 5.70 9.73 3.56
CA TYR A 13 5.08 8.45 3.92
C TYR A 13 5.74 7.86 5.17
N SER A 14 7.06 7.89 5.26
CA SER A 14 7.82 7.43 6.43
C SER A 14 7.46 8.23 7.69
N LEU A 15 7.37 9.56 7.58
CA LEU A 15 6.95 10.44 8.68
C LEU A 15 5.55 10.07 9.18
N ILE A 16 4.60 9.82 8.27
CA ILE A 16 3.24 9.40 8.60
C ILE A 16 3.26 8.07 9.35
N ILE A 17 3.99 7.07 8.84
CA ILE A 17 4.10 5.74 9.47
C ILE A 17 4.69 5.88 10.87
N LEU A 18 5.80 6.60 11.03
CA LEU A 18 6.44 6.82 12.32
C LEU A 18 5.52 7.54 13.32
N ALA A 19 4.78 8.55 12.87
CA ALA A 19 3.81 9.25 13.70
C ALA A 19 2.69 8.31 14.19
N ILE A 20 2.18 7.45 13.30
CA ILE A 20 1.15 6.44 13.64
C ILE A 20 1.71 5.41 14.63
N LEU A 21 2.89 4.86 14.38
CA LEU A 21 3.53 3.86 15.24
C LEU A 21 3.85 4.39 16.64
N ARG A 22 4.23 5.66 16.76
CA ARG A 22 4.49 6.34 18.05
C ARG A 22 3.22 6.81 18.77
N SER A 23 2.05 6.68 18.15
CA SER A 23 0.79 7.10 18.76
C SER A 23 0.29 6.09 19.78
N ASN A 24 -0.09 6.58 20.97
CA ASN A 24 -0.78 5.76 21.99
C ASN A 24 -2.29 5.63 21.73
N ASP A 25 -2.82 6.30 20.70
CA ASP A 25 -4.25 6.27 20.39
C ASP A 25 -4.63 4.93 19.72
N LYS A 26 -5.47 4.16 20.42
CA LYS A 26 -5.92 2.82 20.02
C LYS A 26 -6.63 2.79 18.66
N SER A 27 -7.19 3.91 18.22
CA SER A 27 -7.87 3.97 16.92
C SER A 27 -6.93 3.91 15.71
N PHE A 28 -5.61 4.03 15.93
CA PHE A 28 -4.58 3.75 14.93
C PHE A 28 -4.14 2.27 14.89
N ARG A 29 -4.73 1.41 15.73
CA ARG A 29 -4.43 -0.04 15.79
C ARG A 29 -5.47 -0.91 15.08
N THR A 30 -6.31 -0.30 14.25
CA THR A 30 -7.32 -1.03 13.47
C THR A 30 -6.67 -1.72 12.26
N PRO A 31 -7.30 -2.77 11.69
CA PRO A 31 -6.77 -3.49 10.52
C PRO A 31 -6.44 -2.55 9.35
N PHE A 32 -7.26 -1.51 9.14
CA PHE A 32 -7.03 -0.49 8.13
C PHE A 32 -5.63 0.14 8.25
N TRP A 33 -5.26 0.59 9.45
CA TRP A 33 -3.97 1.24 9.69
C TRP A 33 -2.80 0.26 9.60
N ILE A 34 -3.00 -0.98 10.03
CA ILE A 34 -1.98 -2.03 9.93
C ILE A 34 -1.67 -2.34 8.45
N PHE A 35 -2.70 -2.53 7.62
CA PHE A 35 -2.51 -2.76 6.18
C PHE A 35 -2.01 -1.51 5.46
N PHE A 36 -2.40 -0.31 5.89
CA PHE A 36 -1.84 0.94 5.39
C PHE A 36 -0.33 1.06 5.67
N ILE A 37 0.10 0.78 6.91
CA ILE A 37 1.53 0.81 7.27
C ILE A 37 2.30 -0.25 6.48
N SER A 38 1.83 -1.49 6.48
CA SER A 38 2.46 -2.59 5.73
C SER A 38 2.58 -2.25 4.24
N GLY A 39 1.48 -1.80 3.63
CA GLY A 39 1.48 -1.33 2.25
C GLY A 39 2.43 -0.16 2.03
N GLY A 40 2.50 0.79 2.95
CA GLY A 40 3.42 1.93 2.86
C GLY A 40 4.88 1.53 2.87
N VAL A 41 5.28 0.58 3.72
CA VAL A 41 6.66 0.04 3.74
C VAL A 41 7.01 -0.59 2.39
N TYR A 42 6.13 -1.44 1.85
CA TYR A 42 6.34 -2.00 0.51
C TYR A 42 6.36 -0.93 -0.58
N GLY A 43 5.51 0.09 -0.49
CA GLY A 43 5.47 1.19 -1.46
C GLY A 43 6.76 2.01 -1.48
N ILE A 44 7.26 2.40 -0.29
CA ILE A 44 8.55 3.09 -0.15
C ILE A 44 9.68 2.23 -0.70
N TYR A 45 9.72 0.94 -0.32
CA TYR A 45 10.77 0.05 -0.80
C TYR A 45 10.72 -0.17 -2.32
N CYS A 46 9.53 -0.22 -2.92
CA CYS A 46 9.35 -0.29 -4.36
C CYS A 46 9.97 0.92 -5.08
N VAL A 47 9.75 2.13 -4.56
CA VAL A 47 10.33 3.36 -5.12
C VAL A 47 11.85 3.38 -4.94
N LEU A 48 12.35 3.06 -3.73
CA LEU A 48 13.78 3.04 -3.43
C LEU A 48 14.55 2.00 -4.28
N ALA A 49 13.94 0.84 -4.54
CA ALA A 49 14.56 -0.22 -5.32
C ALA A 49 14.52 0.06 -6.83
N PHE A 50 13.44 0.65 -7.35
CA PHE A 50 13.22 0.79 -8.78
C PHE A 50 13.61 2.16 -9.35
N ASP A 51 13.21 3.26 -8.69
CA ASP A 51 13.27 4.60 -9.28
C ASP A 51 14.63 5.30 -9.06
N PHE A 52 15.50 4.74 -8.23
CA PHE A 52 16.85 5.25 -8.02
C PHE A 52 17.85 4.47 -8.86
N ASP A 53 18.64 5.20 -9.64
CA ASP A 53 19.68 4.65 -10.50
C ASP A 53 20.93 4.31 -9.69
N TRP A 54 20.81 3.37 -8.76
CA TRP A 54 21.98 2.85 -8.05
C TRP A 54 22.88 2.12 -9.05
N SER A 55 24.19 2.21 -8.86
CA SER A 55 25.16 1.46 -9.65
C SER A 55 25.09 -0.03 -9.28
N TRP A 56 24.14 -0.75 -9.88
CA TRP A 56 23.97 -2.19 -9.70
C TRP A 56 24.90 -2.94 -10.65
N ASP A 57 25.75 -3.81 -10.11
CA ASP A 57 26.40 -4.87 -10.90
C ASP A 57 25.39 -5.92 -11.39
N ALA A 58 25.85 -6.88 -12.18
CA ALA A 58 25.01 -7.92 -12.76
C ALA A 58 24.20 -8.74 -11.72
N GLN A 59 24.83 -9.08 -10.58
CA GLN A 59 24.22 -9.89 -9.53
C GLN A 59 23.19 -9.08 -8.75
N SER A 60 23.57 -7.86 -8.38
CA SER A 60 22.77 -6.95 -7.60
C SER A 60 21.58 -6.40 -8.41
N ALA A 61 21.64 -6.42 -9.75
CA ALA A 61 20.50 -6.14 -10.60
C ALA A 61 19.41 -7.24 -10.56
N ILE A 62 19.75 -8.51 -10.27
CA ILE A 62 18.75 -9.57 -9.96
C ILE A 62 18.09 -9.26 -8.62
N VAL A 63 18.89 -8.93 -7.61
CA VAL A 63 18.38 -8.54 -6.28
C VAL A 63 17.40 -7.39 -6.42
N ARG A 64 17.74 -6.35 -7.18
CA ARG A 64 16.84 -5.23 -7.51
C ARG A 64 15.51 -5.68 -8.10
N ARG A 65 15.53 -6.58 -9.09
CA ARG A 65 14.30 -7.10 -9.73
C ARG A 65 13.45 -7.88 -8.74
N VAL A 66 14.06 -8.76 -7.96
CA VAL A 66 13.39 -9.56 -6.93
C VAL A 66 12.74 -8.63 -5.90
N THR A 67 13.49 -7.68 -5.36
CA THR A 67 13.01 -6.76 -4.31
C THR A 67 11.93 -5.81 -4.84
N SER A 68 12.08 -5.30 -6.07
CA SER A 68 11.06 -4.50 -6.75
C SER A 68 9.77 -5.29 -7.00
N THR A 69 9.85 -6.54 -7.43
CA THR A 69 8.65 -7.36 -7.68
C THR A 69 7.96 -7.74 -6.37
N ILE A 70 8.72 -8.17 -5.36
CA ILE A 70 8.19 -8.47 -4.02
C ILE A 70 7.45 -7.26 -3.47
N SER A 71 8.07 -6.08 -3.56
CA SER A 71 7.50 -4.86 -3.02
C SER A 71 6.29 -4.35 -3.79
N ALA A 72 6.31 -4.42 -5.12
CA ALA A 72 5.18 -4.03 -5.95
C ALA A 72 3.95 -4.93 -5.70
N LEU A 73 4.15 -6.25 -5.64
CA LEU A 73 3.07 -7.20 -5.35
C LEU A 73 2.60 -7.12 -3.89
N GLY A 74 3.53 -7.02 -2.94
CA GLY A 74 3.22 -6.84 -1.51
C GLY A 74 2.40 -5.57 -1.26
N HIS A 75 2.73 -4.46 -1.95
CA HIS A 75 1.96 -3.22 -1.92
C HIS A 75 0.54 -3.40 -2.49
N THR A 76 0.41 -4.15 -3.59
CA THR A 76 -0.87 -4.46 -4.24
C THR A 76 -1.78 -5.30 -3.33
N ILE A 77 -1.24 -6.34 -2.71
CA ILE A 77 -1.97 -7.19 -1.77
C ILE A 77 -2.42 -6.39 -0.53
N ALA A 78 -1.56 -5.52 0.02
CA ALA A 78 -1.95 -4.64 1.12
C ALA A 78 -3.16 -3.77 0.79
N LYS A 79 -3.21 -3.19 -0.42
CA LYS A 79 -4.34 -2.38 -0.86
C LYS A 79 -5.61 -3.20 -1.05
N LEU A 80 -5.49 -4.44 -1.52
CA LEU A 80 -6.61 -5.37 -1.55
C LEU A 80 -7.16 -5.63 -0.14
N TYR A 81 -6.28 -5.83 0.84
CA TYR A 81 -6.69 -6.00 2.24
C TYR A 81 -7.35 -4.74 2.83
N VAL A 82 -6.91 -3.54 2.43
CA VAL A 82 -7.62 -2.30 2.76
C VAL A 82 -9.04 -2.33 2.21
N ALA A 83 -9.25 -2.72 0.95
CA ALA A 83 -10.58 -2.83 0.35
C ALA A 83 -11.46 -3.93 1.02
N ILE A 84 -10.88 -5.09 1.35
CA ILE A 84 -11.56 -6.18 2.04
C ILE A 84 -11.98 -5.74 3.45
N SER A 85 -11.05 -5.15 4.22
CA SER A 85 -11.34 -4.66 5.57
C SER A 85 -12.44 -3.60 5.55
N ARG A 86 -12.42 -2.69 4.57
CA ARG A 86 -13.45 -1.67 4.36
C ARG A 86 -14.82 -2.30 4.12
N TYR A 87 -14.92 -3.25 3.21
CA TYR A 87 -16.18 -3.94 2.93
C TYR A 87 -16.70 -4.70 4.15
N ALA A 88 -15.82 -5.40 4.88
CA ALA A 88 -16.18 -6.13 6.08
C ALA A 88 -16.78 -5.23 7.18
N VAL A 89 -16.18 -4.05 7.39
CA VAL A 89 -16.68 -3.05 8.36
C VAL A 89 -18.05 -2.54 7.96
N LEU A 90 -18.27 -2.23 6.67
CA LEU A 90 -19.57 -1.77 6.14
C LEU A 90 -20.68 -2.81 6.22
N ARG A 91 -20.30 -4.08 6.09
CA ARG A 91 -21.24 -5.20 6.22
C ARG A 91 -21.63 -5.42 7.68
N SER A 92 -20.77 -5.07 8.63
CA SER A 92 -21.05 -5.24 10.06
C SER A 92 -22.21 -4.35 10.52
N ARG A 93 -23.09 -4.88 11.38
CA ARG A 93 -24.25 -4.11 11.92
C ARG A 93 -23.83 -2.90 12.76
N TYR A 94 -22.68 -2.99 13.42
CA TYR A 94 -22.22 -1.98 14.38
C TYR A 94 -21.15 -1.05 13.82
N LEU A 95 -20.72 -1.22 12.55
CA LEU A 95 -19.62 -0.46 11.93
C LEU A 95 -18.37 -0.46 12.81
N THR A 96 -18.08 -1.61 13.43
CA THR A 96 -16.97 -1.77 14.37
C THR A 96 -15.77 -2.37 13.66
N ASP A 97 -14.66 -1.63 13.67
CA ASP A 97 -13.37 -2.06 13.12
C ASP A 97 -12.75 -3.22 13.92
N ASN A 98 -13.15 -3.41 15.18
CA ASN A 98 -12.51 -4.31 16.14
C ASN A 98 -12.93 -5.79 16.03
N LYS A 99 -13.55 -6.20 14.92
CA LYS A 99 -13.97 -7.60 14.75
C LYS A 99 -12.87 -8.52 14.23
N TRP A 100 -11.75 -7.95 13.79
CA TRP A 100 -10.65 -8.73 13.26
C TRP A 100 -9.78 -9.23 14.41
N GLU A 101 -9.66 -10.54 14.52
CA GLU A 101 -8.72 -11.14 15.45
C GLU A 101 -7.29 -10.87 15.01
N LEU A 102 -6.39 -10.66 15.97
CA LEU A 102 -4.97 -10.39 15.69
C LEU A 102 -4.33 -11.53 14.89
N THR A 103 -4.70 -12.77 15.18
CA THR A 103 -4.28 -13.97 14.46
C THR A 103 -4.60 -13.89 12.97
N SER A 104 -5.81 -13.43 12.62
CA SER A 104 -6.22 -13.25 11.22
C SER A 104 -5.42 -12.14 10.53
N ILE A 105 -5.15 -11.03 11.21
CA ILE A 105 -4.33 -9.94 10.67
C ILE A 105 -2.90 -10.42 10.41
N VAL A 106 -2.30 -11.13 11.38
CA VAL A 106 -0.94 -11.69 11.24
C VAL A 106 -0.87 -12.70 10.10
N ALA A 107 -1.87 -13.60 9.98
CA ALA A 107 -1.93 -14.55 8.88
C ALA A 107 -2.00 -13.85 7.52
N LEU A 108 -2.80 -12.78 7.38
CA LEU A 108 -2.85 -11.99 6.15
C LEU A 108 -1.53 -11.28 5.86
N LEU A 109 -0.86 -10.71 6.86
CA LEU A 109 0.46 -10.11 6.68
C LEU A 109 1.51 -11.14 6.24
N ALA A 110 1.44 -12.38 6.75
CA ALA A 110 2.29 -13.47 6.30
C ALA A 110 2.02 -13.83 4.83
N VAL A 111 0.75 -13.95 4.43
CA VAL A 111 0.37 -14.16 3.02
C VAL A 111 0.86 -13.03 2.12
N GLN A 112 0.74 -11.77 2.58
CA GLN A 112 1.23 -10.59 1.87
C GLN A 112 2.73 -10.65 1.57
N PHE A 113 3.52 -11.30 2.41
CA PHE A 113 4.96 -11.48 2.23
C PHE A 113 5.31 -12.75 1.44
N LEU A 114 4.70 -13.89 1.80
CA LEU A 114 5.03 -15.19 1.23
C LEU A 114 4.61 -15.31 -0.24
N VAL A 115 3.45 -14.76 -0.62
CA VAL A 115 2.95 -14.87 -2.01
C VAL A 115 3.89 -14.17 -3.00
N PRO A 116 4.31 -12.90 -2.80
CA PRO A 116 5.29 -12.27 -3.68
C PRO A 116 6.66 -12.98 -3.73
N MET A 117 7.11 -13.53 -2.60
CA MET A 117 8.35 -14.33 -2.53
C MET A 117 8.27 -15.56 -3.44
N LEU A 118 7.16 -16.30 -3.39
CA LEU A 118 6.94 -17.47 -4.23
C LEU A 118 6.88 -17.10 -5.72
N VAL A 119 6.24 -15.97 -6.06
CA VAL A 119 6.20 -15.46 -7.45
C VAL A 119 7.60 -15.14 -7.97
N CYS A 120 8.53 -14.72 -7.10
CA CYS A 120 9.89 -14.38 -7.46
C CYS A 120 10.86 -15.57 -7.46
N LEU A 121 10.43 -16.77 -7.06
CA LEU A 121 11.27 -17.97 -7.01
C LEU A 121 12.00 -18.27 -8.35
N PRO A 122 11.40 -18.07 -9.54
CA PRO A 122 12.10 -18.26 -10.80
C PRO A 122 13.39 -17.43 -10.95
N PHE A 123 13.46 -16.24 -10.32
CA PHE A 123 14.67 -15.41 -10.37
C PHE A 123 15.87 -16.05 -9.67
N ALA A 124 15.68 -16.99 -8.75
CA ALA A 124 16.79 -17.72 -8.12
C ALA A 124 17.58 -18.59 -9.12
N PHE A 125 16.98 -18.90 -10.26
CA PHE A 125 17.58 -19.72 -11.32
C PHE A 125 17.99 -18.91 -12.55
N VAL A 126 17.77 -17.59 -12.55
CA VAL A 126 18.17 -16.71 -13.64
C VAL A 126 19.66 -16.41 -13.52
N GLN A 127 20.42 -16.73 -14.56
CA GLN A 127 21.81 -16.29 -14.68
C GLN A 127 21.86 -14.97 -15.45
N PRO A 128 22.64 -13.97 -15.02
CA PRO A 128 22.86 -12.77 -15.81
C PRO A 128 23.63 -13.13 -17.09
N THR A 129 23.20 -12.60 -18.25
CA THR A 129 23.91 -12.77 -19.52
C THR A 129 24.56 -11.45 -19.94
N GLY A 130 25.74 -11.54 -20.59
CA GLY A 130 26.50 -10.36 -21.04
C GLY A 130 26.93 -9.42 -19.90
N ASN A 131 26.89 -8.10 -20.14
CA ASN A 131 27.31 -7.04 -19.23
C ASN A 131 26.37 -6.84 -18.00
N GLY A 132 25.60 -7.86 -17.60
CA GLY A 132 24.66 -7.77 -16.48
C GLY A 132 23.36 -7.00 -16.76
N LYS A 133 23.16 -6.56 -18.00
CA LYS A 133 21.93 -5.87 -18.46
C LYS A 133 20.94 -6.82 -19.13
N GLU A 134 21.45 -7.91 -19.70
CA GLU A 134 20.66 -8.99 -20.28
C GLU A 134 20.63 -10.16 -19.28
N TYR A 135 19.57 -10.94 -19.31
CA TYR A 135 19.43 -12.11 -18.44
C TYR A 135 19.24 -13.35 -19.30
N GLY A 136 19.67 -14.50 -18.75
CA GLY A 136 19.49 -15.82 -19.31
C GLY A 136 18.03 -16.13 -19.60
N PRO A 137 17.73 -17.36 -20.04
CA PRO A 137 16.62 -17.64 -20.95
C PRO A 137 15.32 -16.89 -20.57
N ASN A 138 14.86 -16.05 -21.49
CA ASN A 138 13.80 -15.05 -21.30
C ASN A 138 12.52 -15.61 -20.63
N TYR A 139 12.26 -16.91 -20.78
CA TYR A 139 11.06 -17.56 -20.24
C TYR A 139 10.93 -17.46 -18.71
N LEU A 140 12.01 -17.48 -17.92
CA LEU A 140 11.90 -17.35 -16.46
C LEU A 140 11.43 -15.96 -16.04
N VAL A 141 11.93 -14.93 -16.72
CA VAL A 141 11.49 -13.54 -16.52
C VAL A 141 10.04 -13.38 -16.99
N ASP A 142 9.68 -14.01 -18.10
CA ASP A 142 8.31 -13.99 -18.62
C ASP A 142 7.32 -14.69 -17.67
N ILE A 143 7.71 -15.80 -17.03
CA ILE A 143 6.88 -16.46 -15.99
C ILE A 143 6.56 -15.47 -14.87
N VAL A 144 7.56 -14.76 -14.33
CA VAL A 144 7.35 -13.78 -13.26
C VAL A 144 6.47 -12.62 -13.75
N ARG A 145 6.68 -12.16 -14.98
CA ARG A 145 5.91 -11.06 -15.59
C ARG A 145 4.44 -11.45 -15.77
N ILE A 146 4.17 -12.62 -16.32
CA ILE A 146 2.81 -13.16 -16.53
C ILE A 146 2.14 -13.39 -15.18
N ALA A 147 2.82 -14.02 -14.21
CA ALA A 147 2.29 -14.23 -12.87
C ALA A 147 1.94 -12.89 -12.21
N SER A 148 2.85 -11.90 -12.29
CA SER A 148 2.60 -10.56 -11.76
C SER A 148 1.38 -9.91 -12.42
N ALA A 149 1.28 -9.95 -13.75
CA ALA A 149 0.15 -9.42 -14.49
C ALA A 149 -1.18 -10.12 -14.10
N ALA A 150 -1.16 -11.43 -13.86
CA ALA A 150 -2.31 -12.17 -13.36
C ALA A 150 -2.73 -11.69 -11.96
N PHE A 151 -1.78 -11.46 -11.04
CA PHE A 151 -2.06 -10.86 -9.72
C PHE A 151 -2.66 -9.47 -9.82
N TYR A 152 -2.13 -8.61 -10.70
CA TYR A 152 -2.69 -7.28 -10.96
C TYR A 152 -4.10 -7.34 -11.57
N GLY A 153 -4.34 -8.25 -12.51
CA GLY A 153 -5.67 -8.50 -13.07
C GLY A 153 -6.67 -8.96 -12.01
N ALA A 154 -6.28 -9.93 -11.18
CA ALA A 154 -7.09 -10.40 -10.06
C ALA A 154 -7.40 -9.28 -9.05
N TYR A 155 -6.41 -8.42 -8.75
CA TYR A 155 -6.59 -7.23 -7.92
C TYR A 155 -7.65 -6.28 -8.50
N VAL A 156 -7.59 -5.97 -9.80
CA VAL A 156 -8.54 -5.06 -10.44
C VAL A 156 -9.96 -5.62 -10.36
N ILE A 157 -10.14 -6.89 -10.68
CA ILE A 157 -11.46 -7.55 -10.64
C ILE A 157 -12.02 -7.57 -9.22
N ALA A 158 -11.25 -8.10 -8.26
CA ALA A 158 -11.69 -8.20 -6.87
C ALA A 158 -11.91 -6.82 -6.24
N GLY A 159 -11.00 -5.87 -6.49
CA GLY A 159 -11.08 -4.49 -6.02
C GLY A 159 -12.30 -3.75 -6.57
N LEU A 160 -12.63 -3.95 -7.86
CA LEU A 160 -13.83 -3.38 -8.46
C LEU A 160 -15.10 -3.90 -7.78
N VAL A 161 -15.22 -5.22 -7.62
CA VAL A 161 -16.37 -5.85 -6.95
C VAL A 161 -16.51 -5.33 -5.52
N LEU A 162 -15.43 -5.33 -4.74
CA LEU A 162 -15.43 -4.84 -3.35
C LEU A 162 -15.77 -3.35 -3.25
N THR A 163 -15.28 -2.53 -4.18
CA THR A 163 -15.56 -1.09 -4.23
C THR A 163 -17.03 -0.84 -4.54
N VAL A 164 -17.60 -1.52 -5.54
CA VAL A 164 -19.02 -1.40 -5.89
C VAL A 164 -19.91 -1.81 -4.71
N LEU A 165 -19.65 -2.98 -4.12
CA LEU A 165 -20.42 -3.46 -2.97
C LEU A 165 -20.30 -2.52 -1.76
N SER A 166 -19.11 -1.98 -1.50
CA SER A 166 -18.87 -1.00 -0.43
C SER A 166 -19.65 0.30 -0.68
N MET A 167 -19.66 0.81 -1.91
CA MET A 167 -20.40 2.01 -2.29
C MET A 167 -21.92 1.81 -2.19
N GLN A 168 -22.44 0.67 -2.65
CA GLN A 168 -23.85 0.31 -2.50
C GLN A 168 -24.25 0.27 -1.02
N ARG A 169 -23.45 -0.40 -0.18
CA ARG A 169 -23.71 -0.48 1.26
C ARG A 169 -23.64 0.89 1.93
N MET A 170 -22.69 1.74 1.53
CA MET A 170 -22.57 3.11 2.02
C MET A 170 -23.83 3.95 1.72
N ARG A 171 -24.39 3.84 0.51
CA ARG A 171 -25.62 4.57 0.15
C ARG A 171 -26.78 4.22 1.08
N ILE A 172 -26.94 2.94 1.43
CA ILE A 172 -27.96 2.47 2.39
C ILE A 172 -27.71 3.09 3.77
N LEU A 173 -26.47 3.01 4.28
CA LEU A 173 -26.11 3.56 5.59
C LEU A 173 -26.31 5.07 5.67
N MET A 174 -26.00 5.79 4.58
CA MET A 174 -26.28 7.22 4.46
C MET A 174 -27.79 7.52 4.51
N GLY A 175 -28.62 6.68 3.88
CA GLY A 175 -30.08 6.78 3.98
C GLY A 175 -30.58 6.63 5.42
N ILE A 176 -30.03 5.66 6.17
CA ILE A 176 -30.34 5.47 7.59
C ILE A 176 -29.86 6.66 8.42
N ALA A 177 -28.65 7.16 8.17
CA ALA A 177 -28.10 8.31 8.88
C ALA A 177 -28.94 9.58 8.69
N ARG A 178 -29.44 9.83 7.47
CA ARG A 178 -30.34 10.97 7.17
C ARG A 178 -31.64 10.92 7.97
N ARG A 179 -32.15 9.72 8.27
CA ARG A 179 -33.40 9.51 9.05
C ARG A 179 -33.16 9.42 10.56
N SER A 180 -31.92 9.19 10.98
CA SER A 180 -31.56 9.00 12.39
C SER A 180 -31.53 10.34 13.13
N LYS A 181 -32.24 10.45 14.26
CA LYS A 181 -32.10 11.58 15.19
C LYS A 181 -30.84 11.52 16.06
N LYS A 182 -30.19 10.35 16.15
CA LYS A 182 -28.98 10.15 16.97
C LYS A 182 -27.75 10.74 16.27
N LYS A 183 -27.18 11.81 16.85
CA LYS A 183 -25.95 12.47 16.35
C LYS A 183 -24.76 11.51 16.18
N GLN A 184 -24.63 10.53 17.08
CA GLN A 184 -23.53 9.55 17.03
C GLN A 184 -23.58 8.67 15.77
N THR A 185 -24.77 8.22 15.37
CA THR A 185 -24.96 7.42 14.14
C THR A 185 -24.55 8.21 12.91
N ILE A 186 -24.98 9.48 12.81
CA ILE A 186 -24.66 10.37 11.69
C ILE A 186 -23.14 10.55 11.59
N ARG A 187 -22.48 10.84 12.72
CA ARG A 187 -21.03 11.05 12.76
C ARG A 187 -20.26 9.80 12.34
N THR A 188 -20.69 8.63 12.83
CA THR A 188 -20.06 7.34 12.49
C THR A 188 -20.20 7.06 11.00
N VAL A 189 -21.42 7.12 10.43
CA VAL A 189 -21.63 6.90 8.99
C VAL A 189 -20.86 7.88 8.13
N ARG A 190 -20.76 9.17 8.52
CA ARG A 190 -19.97 10.15 7.78
C ARG A 190 -18.48 9.83 7.79
N LYS A 191 -17.93 9.36 8.92
CA LYS A 191 -16.54 8.89 9.00
C LYS A 191 -16.31 7.72 8.04
N GLU A 192 -17.21 6.73 8.09
CA GLU A 192 -17.18 5.56 7.23
C GLU A 192 -17.30 5.93 5.73
N ALA A 193 -18.10 6.95 5.39
CA ALA A 193 -18.22 7.47 4.02
C ALA A 193 -16.90 8.04 3.50
N VAL A 194 -16.21 8.85 4.31
CA VAL A 194 -14.91 9.43 3.96
C VAL A 194 -13.87 8.34 3.73
N ILE A 195 -13.81 7.33 4.60
CA ILE A 195 -12.88 6.19 4.45
C ILE A 195 -13.22 5.35 3.21
N THR A 196 -14.50 5.20 2.88
CA THR A 196 -14.93 4.49 1.67
C THR A 196 -14.52 5.23 0.40
N VAL A 197 -14.72 6.55 0.34
CA VAL A 197 -14.26 7.39 -0.78
C VAL A 197 -12.73 7.33 -0.92
N TYR A 198 -12.01 7.42 0.21
CA TYR A 198 -10.57 7.23 0.25
C TYR A 198 -10.16 5.89 -0.39
N SER A 199 -10.77 4.79 0.04
CA SER A 199 -10.47 3.45 -0.47
C SER A 199 -10.77 3.32 -1.97
N SER A 200 -11.84 3.94 -2.45
CA SER A 200 -12.20 3.94 -3.88
C SER A 200 -11.16 4.70 -4.73
N LEU A 201 -10.73 5.88 -4.27
CA LEU A 201 -9.70 6.67 -4.95
C LEU A 201 -8.35 5.93 -4.96
N LEU A 202 -8.01 5.28 -3.84
CA LEU A 202 -6.82 4.46 -3.73
C LEU A 202 -6.84 3.27 -4.70
N PHE A 203 -8.00 2.62 -4.84
CA PHE A 203 -8.22 1.56 -5.81
C PHE A 203 -7.99 2.08 -7.24
N LEU A 204 -8.61 3.19 -7.63
CA LEU A 204 -8.45 3.78 -8.96
C LEU A 204 -6.99 4.12 -9.28
N ALA A 205 -6.29 4.77 -8.35
CA ALA A 205 -4.87 5.11 -8.51
C ALA A 205 -4.01 3.85 -8.72
N HIS A 206 -4.29 2.77 -7.99
CA HIS A 206 -3.54 1.52 -8.11
C HIS A 206 -3.93 0.69 -9.35
N SER A 207 -5.16 0.81 -9.82
CA SER A 207 -5.60 0.17 -11.06
C SER A 207 -4.85 0.70 -12.28
N LEU A 208 -4.40 1.97 -12.26
CA LEU A 208 -3.49 2.50 -13.29
C LEU A 208 -2.19 1.70 -13.36
N LYS A 209 -1.57 1.43 -12.20
CA LYS A 209 -0.38 0.57 -12.13
C LYS A 209 -0.67 -0.86 -12.58
N SER A 210 -1.86 -1.37 -12.31
CA SER A 210 -2.27 -2.71 -12.75
C SER A 210 -2.40 -2.79 -14.28
N VAL A 211 -2.99 -1.77 -14.91
CA VAL A 211 -3.06 -1.64 -16.37
C VAL A 211 -1.67 -1.53 -16.97
N GLN A 212 -0.78 -0.73 -16.38
CA GLN A 212 0.61 -0.60 -16.83
C GLN A 212 1.35 -1.94 -16.84
N GLN A 213 1.11 -2.81 -15.85
CA GLN A 213 1.74 -4.13 -15.78
C GLN A 213 1.22 -5.09 -16.85
N ILE A 214 -0.07 -4.98 -17.22
CA ILE A 214 -0.63 -5.72 -18.35
C ILE A 214 -0.03 -5.21 -19.67
N ILE A 215 0.11 -3.88 -19.82
CA ILE A 215 0.75 -3.26 -20.99
C ILE A 215 2.17 -3.79 -21.18
N PHE A 216 2.96 -3.93 -20.11
CA PHE A 216 4.31 -4.51 -20.20
C PHE A 216 4.34 -5.95 -20.73
N VAL A 217 3.32 -6.75 -20.45
CA VAL A 217 3.21 -8.10 -21.03
C VAL A 217 2.82 -8.01 -22.51
N VAL A 218 1.81 -7.22 -22.84
CA VAL A 218 1.27 -7.11 -24.21
C VAL A 218 2.31 -6.53 -25.18
N PHE A 219 3.07 -5.52 -24.74
CA PHE A 219 4.08 -4.85 -25.57
C PHE A 219 5.47 -5.46 -25.44
N ALA A 220 5.65 -6.59 -24.74
CA ALA A 220 6.95 -7.22 -24.57
C ALA A 220 7.66 -7.55 -25.90
N SER A 221 6.91 -7.80 -26.98
CA SER A 221 7.43 -8.09 -28.32
C SER A 221 7.56 -6.85 -29.23
N ARG A 222 7.17 -5.66 -28.75
CA ARG A 222 7.14 -4.40 -29.51
C ARG A 222 8.04 -3.38 -28.82
N THR A 223 9.31 -3.34 -29.23
CA THR A 223 10.36 -2.56 -28.55
C THR A 223 10.04 -1.06 -28.46
N ASP A 224 9.49 -0.48 -29.53
CA ASP A 224 9.00 0.89 -29.60
C ASP A 224 7.98 1.19 -28.49
N LEU A 225 6.88 0.42 -28.46
CA LEU A 225 5.80 0.60 -27.48
C LEU A 225 6.23 0.25 -26.05
N TYR A 226 7.15 -0.71 -25.90
CA TYR A 226 7.70 -1.08 -24.61
C TYR A 226 8.55 0.05 -24.00
N HIS A 227 9.37 0.73 -24.81
CA HIS A 227 10.16 1.87 -24.34
C HIS A 227 9.27 3.02 -23.87
N ASP A 228 8.21 3.35 -24.61
CA ASP A 228 7.24 4.37 -24.19
C ASP A 228 6.53 3.97 -22.88
N ALA A 229 6.13 2.70 -22.77
CA ALA A 229 5.53 2.18 -21.54
C ALA A 229 6.51 2.28 -20.34
N VAL A 230 7.79 1.97 -20.54
CA VAL A 230 8.81 2.09 -19.49
C VAL A 230 9.02 3.55 -19.09
N ALA A 231 9.00 4.49 -20.04
CA ALA A 231 9.15 5.92 -19.77
C ALA A 231 8.00 6.48 -18.91
N LEU A 232 6.77 5.96 -19.08
CA LEU A 232 5.60 6.38 -18.30
C LEU A 232 5.55 5.75 -16.90
N TYR A 233 6.24 4.63 -16.70
CA TYR A 233 6.13 3.81 -15.49
C TYR A 233 6.39 4.58 -14.19
N PRO A 234 7.43 5.42 -14.04
CA PRO A 234 7.71 6.09 -12.78
C PRO A 234 6.54 6.96 -12.33
N PHE A 235 5.92 7.72 -13.24
CA PHE A 235 4.77 8.56 -12.92
C PHE A 235 3.56 7.76 -12.43
N ILE A 236 3.26 6.64 -13.10
CA ILE A 236 2.16 5.74 -12.69
C ILE A 236 2.49 5.08 -11.35
N ASN A 237 3.74 4.66 -11.16
CA ASN A 237 4.22 4.07 -9.92
C ASN A 237 4.08 5.04 -8.75
N ASP A 238 4.48 6.30 -8.94
CA ASP A 238 4.39 7.35 -7.94
C ASP A 238 2.95 7.67 -7.56
N VAL A 239 2.05 7.78 -8.54
CA VAL A 239 0.61 7.97 -8.29
C VAL A 239 0.06 6.79 -7.48
N ALA A 240 0.44 5.56 -7.84
CA ALA A 240 0.01 4.39 -7.09
C ALA A 240 0.55 4.40 -5.66
N VAL A 241 1.84 4.67 -5.44
CA VAL A 241 2.46 4.61 -4.10
C VAL A 241 2.02 5.77 -3.21
N PHE A 242 2.17 7.01 -3.69
CA PHE A 242 2.02 8.23 -2.89
C PHE A 242 0.58 8.76 -2.80
N SER A 243 -0.36 8.23 -3.60
CA SER A 243 -1.79 8.55 -3.40
C SER A 243 -2.26 8.21 -1.99
N SER A 244 -1.83 7.09 -1.41
CA SER A 244 -2.25 6.64 -0.07
C SER A 244 -1.99 7.67 1.04
N PRO A 245 -0.74 8.14 1.27
CA PRO A 245 -0.46 9.13 2.31
C PRO A 245 -1.08 10.50 2.01
N ILE A 246 -1.08 10.94 0.75
CA ILE A 246 -1.65 12.24 0.34
C ILE A 246 -3.16 12.25 0.60
N LEU A 247 -3.89 11.24 0.11
CA LEU A 247 -5.33 11.15 0.29
C LEU A 247 -5.70 11.04 1.78
N LEU A 248 -4.91 10.33 2.61
CA LEU A 248 -5.15 10.30 4.06
C LEU A 248 -4.91 11.64 4.73
N LEU A 249 -3.86 12.37 4.34
CA LEU A 249 -3.64 13.72 4.84
C LEU A 249 -4.80 14.65 4.48
N LEU A 250 -5.38 14.51 3.30
CA LEU A 250 -6.52 15.32 2.86
C LEU A 250 -7.83 14.93 3.56
N THR A 251 -8.06 13.64 3.78
CA THR A 251 -9.35 13.12 4.27
C THR A 251 -9.40 12.93 5.79
N SER A 252 -8.30 12.52 6.45
CA SER A 252 -8.26 12.17 7.86
C SER A 252 -7.85 13.35 8.75
N SER A 253 -8.84 14.01 9.35
CA SER A 253 -8.58 15.05 10.36
C SER A 253 -7.78 14.54 11.57
N GLN A 254 -7.95 13.27 11.92
CA GLN A 254 -7.25 12.64 13.03
C GLN A 254 -5.77 12.49 12.72
N LEU A 255 -5.42 12.01 11.51
CA LEU A 255 -4.03 11.90 11.10
C LEU A 255 -3.36 13.28 11.04
N ARG A 256 -4.04 14.30 10.50
CA ARG A 256 -3.51 15.68 10.49
C ARG A 256 -3.22 16.21 11.89
N ARG A 257 -4.10 15.94 12.87
CA ARG A 257 -3.87 16.32 14.28
C ARG A 257 -2.69 15.57 14.87
N LEU A 258 -2.58 14.28 14.61
CA LEU A 258 -1.45 13.45 15.04
C LEU A 258 -0.13 13.97 14.48
N ILE A 259 -0.06 14.30 13.20
CA ILE A 259 1.17 14.82 12.59
C ILE A 259 1.53 16.19 13.15
N ARG A 260 0.54 17.09 13.31
CA ARG A 260 0.77 18.39 13.95
C ARG A 260 1.27 18.25 15.38
N SER A 261 0.72 17.30 16.16
CA SER A 261 1.20 17.06 17.52
C SER A 261 2.58 16.40 17.55
N TYR A 262 2.87 15.52 16.59
CA TYR A 262 4.18 14.90 16.43
C TYR A 262 5.27 15.94 16.14
N ILE A 263 5.03 16.86 15.21
CA ILE A 263 5.96 17.94 14.84
C ILE A 263 6.14 18.95 15.98
N ARG A 264 5.07 19.25 16.73
CA ARG A 264 5.11 20.24 17.83
C ARG A 264 5.69 19.71 19.14
N ARG A 265 5.86 18.41 19.31
CA ARG A 265 6.44 17.87 20.55
C ARG A 265 7.93 18.25 20.62
N PRO A 266 8.36 19.08 21.57
CA PRO A 266 9.77 19.33 21.76
C PRO A 266 10.45 18.00 22.09
N VAL A 267 11.59 17.73 21.44
CA VAL A 267 12.39 16.50 21.59
C VAL A 267 12.91 16.34 23.03
N THR A 268 12.79 17.36 23.86
CA THR A 268 13.38 17.48 25.20
C THR A 268 12.49 17.02 26.35
N ALA A 269 11.42 16.24 26.13
CA ALA A 269 10.78 15.57 27.26
C ALA A 269 11.84 14.64 27.90
N PRO A 270 12.32 14.91 29.12
CA PRO A 270 13.40 14.13 29.71
C PRO A 270 12.96 12.66 29.74
N PRO A 271 13.88 11.71 29.47
CA PRO A 271 13.57 10.30 29.61
C PRO A 271 12.95 10.12 30.99
N LEU A 272 11.74 9.55 31.01
CA LEU A 272 10.98 9.30 32.22
C LEU A 272 11.97 8.77 33.26
N ALA A 273 12.31 9.60 34.25
CA ALA A 273 13.31 9.24 35.25
C ALA A 273 12.85 7.89 35.79
N LEU A 274 13.69 6.88 35.60
CA LEU A 274 13.43 5.52 36.04
C LEU A 274 13.06 5.66 37.51
N ALA A 275 11.76 5.54 37.83
CA ALA A 275 11.30 5.70 39.19
C ALA A 275 11.96 4.56 39.95
N THR A 276 13.02 4.89 40.68
CA THR A 276 13.76 3.96 41.51
C THR A 276 12.75 3.45 42.52
N ILE A 277 12.24 2.24 42.29
CA ILE A 277 11.44 1.51 43.27
C ILE A 277 12.42 1.13 44.37
N THR A 278 12.64 2.04 45.31
CA THR A 278 13.26 1.71 46.59
C THR A 278 12.23 0.92 47.37
N ASN A 279 12.36 -0.41 47.35
CA ASN A 279 11.68 -1.28 48.29
C ASN A 279 12.15 -0.94 49.71
N GLN A 280 11.20 -0.59 50.57
CA GLN A 280 11.33 -0.69 52.02
C GLN A 280 10.81 -2.06 52.48
#